data_AF-A4HWF6-F1
#
_entry.id   AF-A4HWF6-F1
#
_cell.length_a   1.000
_cell.length_b   1.000
_cell.length_c   1.000
_cell.angle_alpha   90.00
_cell.angle_beta   90.00
_cell.angle_gamma   90.00
#
_symmetry.space_group_name_H-M   'P 1'
#
loop_
_entity.id
_entity.type
_entity.pdbx_description
1 polymer ?
#
loop_
_entity_poly.entity_id
_entity_poly.type
_entity_poly.pdbx_seq_one_letter_code
_entity_poly.pdbx_strand_id
1 'polypeptide(L)'
;MHSMRQRSCDIFASTVSALLVTAVLTATSTILRDLVLRPRPLVSDVRVSSFSPLYHVRSPTLLSPEIPDAAIYYRPDTGSDGHRTAAKQLPSNIEIVDTVDRPEDSEEDRQRKIWQRQRLPKGFKLGMRTIDRVVLYLSGSVDFSPCWDWNTKAIYVSFIARFPSKSASQNDVVLLDAVLRPVSLPAKIARLAKLRRQERRAALPGSGNERATVAAGASPAATQMLTDEERQQLAAFEQALRNVEHDHPSVYIDHIDKRLVLNDSFKYFVDAFDDTSLGGNTVEVVLRYQVMSYSGWAPVREDVLGHQVKVKMPANAVLWKAQQR
;
A
#
# COMPACT_ATOMS: atom_id res chain seq x y z
N MET A 1 -46.03 -24.75 37.78
CA MET A 1 -44.71 -24.21 38.19
C MET A 1 -43.65 -24.85 37.30
N HIS A 2 -42.97 -24.08 36.45
CA HIS A 2 -41.83 -24.62 35.68
C HIS A 2 -40.70 -25.01 36.63
N SER A 3 -40.11 -26.18 36.42
CA SER A 3 -38.90 -26.58 37.16
C SER A 3 -37.77 -25.59 36.86
N MET A 4 -36.85 -25.36 37.80
CA MET A 4 -35.69 -24.47 37.56
C MET A 4 -34.95 -24.84 36.27
N ARG A 5 -34.79 -26.15 35.99
CA ARG A 5 -34.16 -26.63 34.75
C ARG A 5 -34.86 -26.13 33.50
N GLN A 6 -36.20 -26.14 33.49
CA GLN A 6 -36.96 -25.68 32.34
C GLN A 6 -36.80 -24.18 32.12
N ARG A 7 -36.82 -23.38 33.19
CA ARG A 7 -36.52 -21.93 33.10
C ARG A 7 -35.12 -21.66 32.57
N SER A 8 -34.11 -22.43 33.01
CA SER A 8 -32.74 -22.30 32.51
C SER A 8 -32.65 -22.63 31.02
N CYS A 9 -33.31 -23.71 30.57
CA CYS A 9 -33.38 -24.06 29.16
C CYS A 9 -34.07 -22.99 28.32
N ASP A 10 -35.19 -22.42 28.79
CA ASP A 10 -35.90 -21.36 28.09
C ASP A 10 -35.04 -20.09 27.97
N ILE A 11 -34.33 -19.69 29.04
CA ILE A 11 -33.39 -18.56 29.01
C ILE A 11 -32.26 -18.83 28.01
N PHE A 12 -31.65 -20.01 28.05
CA PHE A 12 -30.56 -20.35 27.14
C PHE A 12 -31.04 -20.38 25.68
N ALA A 13 -32.17 -21.03 25.40
CA ALA A 13 -32.77 -21.07 24.07
C ALA A 13 -33.10 -19.66 23.57
N SER A 14 -33.72 -18.81 24.40
CA SER A 14 -34.04 -17.43 24.02
C SER A 14 -32.78 -16.60 23.72
N THR A 15 -31.70 -16.82 24.48
CA THR A 15 -30.41 -16.15 24.28
C THR A 15 -29.75 -16.59 22.98
N VAL A 16 -29.73 -17.90 22.71
CA VAL A 16 -29.20 -18.47 21.46
C VAL A 16 -30.01 -17.98 20.26
N SER A 17 -31.34 -17.98 20.35
CA SER A 17 -32.21 -17.46 19.29
C SER A 17 -31.99 -15.97 19.05
N ALA A 18 -31.87 -15.15 20.11
CA ALA A 18 -31.59 -13.72 19.98
C ALA A 18 -30.25 -13.48 19.29
N LEU A 19 -29.19 -14.18 19.70
CA LEU A 19 -27.86 -14.08 19.08
C LEU A 19 -27.90 -14.50 17.60
N LEU A 20 -28.59 -15.58 17.27
CA LEU A 20 -28.76 -16.04 15.89
C LEU A 20 -29.51 -15.00 15.04
N VAL A 21 -30.62 -14.46 15.55
CA VAL A 21 -31.40 -13.44 14.86
C VAL A 21 -30.58 -12.18 14.64
N THR A 22 -29.84 -11.70 15.66
CA THR A 22 -28.96 -10.54 15.53
C THR A 22 -27.83 -10.80 14.52
N ALA A 23 -27.21 -11.98 14.52
CA ALA A 23 -26.16 -12.34 13.57
C ALA A 23 -26.69 -12.38 12.13
N VAL A 24 -27.84 -13.01 11.91
CA VAL A 24 -28.48 -13.11 10.58
C VAL A 24 -28.91 -11.73 10.09
N LEU A 25 -29.56 -10.92 10.93
CA LEU A 25 -29.95 -9.54 10.59
C LEU A 25 -28.75 -8.68 10.23
N THR A 26 -27.67 -8.76 11.02
CA THR A 26 -26.42 -8.02 10.77
C THR A 26 -25.81 -8.40 9.42
N ALA A 27 -25.72 -9.71 9.13
CA ALA A 27 -25.19 -10.19 7.86
C ALA A 27 -26.08 -9.76 6.68
N THR A 28 -27.39 -9.97 6.77
CA THR A 28 -28.34 -9.60 5.71
C THR A 28 -28.40 -8.09 5.47
N SER A 29 -28.43 -7.27 6.51
CA SER A 29 -28.42 -5.80 6.35
C SER A 29 -27.14 -5.33 5.66
N THR A 30 -26.00 -5.94 6.00
CA THR A 30 -24.71 -5.62 5.40
C THR A 30 -24.68 -6.00 3.93
N ILE A 31 -25.10 -7.22 3.59
CA ILE A 31 -25.16 -7.71 2.20
C ILE A 31 -26.15 -6.86 1.38
N LEU A 32 -27.35 -6.59 1.90
CA LEU A 32 -28.35 -5.77 1.21
C LEU A 32 -27.84 -4.35 0.96
N ARG A 33 -27.25 -3.70 1.97
CA ARG A 33 -26.63 -2.37 1.80
C ARG A 33 -25.58 -2.42 0.72
N ASP A 34 -24.73 -3.44 0.73
CA ASP A 34 -23.65 -3.61 -0.23
C ASP A 34 -24.18 -3.73 -1.66
N LEU A 35 -25.20 -4.56 -1.86
CA LEU A 35 -25.82 -4.81 -3.17
C LEU A 35 -26.59 -3.60 -3.69
N VAL A 36 -27.30 -2.89 -2.80
CA VAL A 36 -28.21 -1.79 -3.17
C VAL A 36 -27.45 -0.47 -3.31
N LEU A 37 -26.66 -0.09 -2.30
CA LEU A 37 -26.01 1.23 -2.27
C LEU A 37 -24.64 1.24 -2.95
N ARG A 38 -23.97 0.08 -3.05
CA ARG A 38 -22.61 -0.08 -3.59
C ARG A 38 -21.69 1.09 -3.20
N PRO A 39 -21.53 1.38 -1.90
CA PRO A 39 -20.92 2.63 -1.45
C PRO A 39 -19.49 2.75 -1.97
N ARG A 40 -19.19 3.82 -2.72
CA ARG A 40 -17.87 4.04 -3.32
C ARG A 40 -17.09 5.10 -2.56
N PRO A 41 -15.74 5.01 -2.53
CA PRO A 41 -14.93 6.09 -2.02
C PRO A 41 -15.06 7.33 -2.92
N LEU A 42 -14.87 8.50 -2.35
CA LEU A 42 -14.76 9.74 -3.11
C LEU A 42 -13.28 9.96 -3.44
N VAL A 43 -12.93 9.81 -4.71
CA VAL A 43 -11.59 10.04 -5.23
C VAL A 43 -11.46 11.51 -5.62
N SER A 44 -10.44 12.20 -5.13
CA SER A 44 -10.22 13.62 -5.39
C SER A 44 -8.77 13.91 -5.74
N ASP A 45 -8.56 14.47 -6.94
CA ASP A 45 -7.26 14.88 -7.46
C ASP A 45 -6.18 13.79 -7.41
N VAL A 46 -6.57 12.51 -7.46
CA VAL A 46 -5.59 11.43 -7.57
C VAL A 46 -4.87 11.56 -8.91
N ARG A 47 -3.54 11.48 -8.87
CA ARG A 47 -2.65 11.60 -10.03
C ARG A 47 -1.51 10.64 -9.84
N VAL A 48 -1.06 10.07 -10.95
CA VAL A 48 0.13 9.22 -11.02
C VAL A 48 1.21 10.01 -11.74
N SER A 49 2.43 10.04 -11.19
CA SER A 49 3.56 10.68 -11.86
C SER A 49 3.79 10.05 -13.24
N SER A 50 3.77 10.85 -14.31
CA SER A 50 4.00 10.38 -15.69
C SER A 50 5.47 10.05 -15.98
N PHE A 51 6.38 10.51 -15.12
CA PHE A 51 7.81 10.23 -15.18
C PHE A 51 8.22 9.50 -13.90
N SER A 52 8.51 8.21 -14.05
CA SER A 52 9.05 7.39 -12.98
C SER A 52 10.56 7.23 -13.20
N PRO A 53 11.41 7.53 -12.20
CA PRO A 53 12.82 7.19 -12.28
C PRO A 53 12.98 5.66 -12.30
N LEU A 54 13.90 5.17 -13.14
CA LEU A 54 14.41 3.80 -13.02
C LEU A 54 15.43 3.80 -11.91
N TYR A 55 15.21 2.93 -10.94
CA TYR A 55 16.13 2.77 -9.84
C TYR A 55 16.93 1.48 -9.99
N HIS A 56 18.26 1.59 -9.86
CA HIS A 56 19.11 0.44 -9.63
C HIS A 56 18.98 0.04 -8.16
N VAL A 57 18.20 -1.00 -7.90
CA VAL A 57 18.03 -1.58 -6.57
C VAL A 57 19.00 -2.73 -6.43
N ARG A 58 19.90 -2.63 -5.45
CA ARG A 58 20.84 -3.69 -5.10
C ARG A 58 20.22 -4.56 -4.00
N SER A 59 19.97 -5.84 -4.31
CA SER A 59 19.44 -6.82 -3.36
C SER A 59 20.46 -7.93 -3.11
N PRO A 60 20.66 -8.35 -1.86
CA PRO A 60 21.40 -9.58 -1.58
C PRO A 60 20.64 -10.77 -2.18
N THR A 61 21.38 -11.70 -2.78
CA THR A 61 20.86 -12.95 -3.34
C THR A 61 21.74 -14.12 -2.93
N LEU A 62 21.11 -15.26 -2.67
CA LEU A 62 21.82 -16.49 -2.33
C LEU A 62 22.00 -17.33 -3.60
N LEU A 63 23.25 -17.60 -3.96
CA LEU A 63 23.59 -18.36 -5.16
C LEU A 63 23.85 -19.82 -4.77
N SER A 64 23.01 -20.72 -5.27
CA SER A 64 23.14 -22.16 -5.06
C SER A 64 24.14 -22.77 -6.04
N PRO A 65 24.98 -23.72 -5.60
CA PRO A 65 25.83 -24.50 -6.50
C PRO A 65 25.02 -25.48 -7.38
N GLU A 66 23.84 -25.91 -6.91
CA GLU A 66 22.98 -26.90 -7.60
C GLU A 66 22.04 -26.25 -8.61
N ILE A 67 21.70 -24.97 -8.39
CA ILE A 67 20.88 -24.16 -9.27
C ILE A 67 21.72 -22.97 -9.74
N PRO A 68 22.75 -23.21 -10.58
CA PRO A 68 23.62 -22.13 -11.07
C PRO A 68 22.86 -21.15 -11.96
N ASP A 69 21.75 -21.60 -12.53
CA ASP A 69 20.78 -20.75 -13.18
C ASP A 69 19.89 -20.11 -12.12
N ALA A 70 20.27 -18.91 -11.69
CA ALA A 70 19.32 -17.93 -11.16
C ALA A 70 18.18 -17.60 -12.17
N ALA A 71 18.02 -18.35 -13.27
CA ALA A 71 16.91 -18.30 -14.21
C ALA A 71 15.54 -18.51 -13.55
N ILE A 72 15.45 -19.20 -12.40
CA ILE A 72 14.20 -19.25 -11.60
C ILE A 72 13.83 -17.85 -11.08
N TYR A 73 14.80 -16.95 -11.02
CA TYR A 73 14.68 -15.55 -10.69
C TYR A 73 15.08 -14.66 -11.89
N TYR A 74 14.67 -14.97 -13.12
CA TYR A 74 14.41 -14.08 -14.26
C TYR A 74 15.09 -14.41 -15.63
N ARG A 75 14.29 -14.10 -16.67
CA ARG A 75 14.50 -13.94 -18.13
C ARG A 75 14.63 -15.22 -18.98
N PRO A 76 13.57 -15.65 -19.70
CA PRO A 76 13.74 -16.50 -20.87
C PRO A 76 14.38 -15.63 -21.97
N ASP A 77 15.62 -15.94 -22.30
CA ASP A 77 16.29 -15.32 -23.42
C ASP A 77 15.54 -15.73 -24.70
N THR A 78 14.89 -14.76 -25.34
CA THR A 78 14.36 -14.94 -26.70
C THR A 78 15.53 -14.75 -27.67
N GLY A 79 16.48 -15.67 -27.61
CA GLY A 79 17.63 -15.74 -28.51
C GLY A 79 17.90 -17.20 -28.78
N SER A 80 17.60 -17.64 -30.01
CA SER A 80 18.09 -18.92 -30.50
C SER A 80 19.62 -18.88 -30.58
N ASP A 81 20.19 -20.07 -30.46
CA ASP A 81 21.53 -20.45 -30.94
C ASP A 81 22.71 -20.20 -30.01
N GLY A 82 23.37 -21.30 -29.60
CA GLY A 82 24.78 -21.26 -29.19
C GLY A 82 25.16 -22.17 -28.03
N HIS A 83 25.59 -23.39 -28.36
CA HIS A 83 26.44 -24.31 -27.60
C HIS A 83 26.79 -24.06 -26.11
N ARG A 84 26.44 -25.09 -25.32
CA ARG A 84 27.25 -25.68 -24.22
C ARG A 84 28.76 -25.52 -24.43
N THR A 85 29.48 -24.87 -23.49
CA THR A 85 30.70 -25.36 -22.80
C THR A 85 31.34 -24.26 -21.93
N ALA A 86 31.98 -24.67 -20.82
CA ALA A 86 32.87 -23.91 -19.92
C ALA A 86 32.25 -22.80 -19.02
N ALA A 87 32.22 -23.08 -17.71
CA ALA A 87 31.89 -22.17 -16.60
C ALA A 87 30.67 -21.27 -16.84
N LYS A 88 29.45 -21.77 -16.54
CA LYS A 88 28.19 -21.02 -16.60
C LYS A 88 28.37 -19.63 -15.98
N GLN A 89 28.48 -18.62 -16.84
CA GLN A 89 28.68 -17.23 -16.45
C GLN A 89 27.44 -16.75 -15.70
N LEU A 90 27.65 -16.15 -14.53
CA LEU A 90 26.58 -15.46 -13.83
C LEU A 90 26.02 -14.35 -14.73
N PRO A 91 24.71 -14.07 -14.66
CA PRO A 91 24.12 -12.90 -15.31
C PRO A 91 24.89 -11.64 -14.96
N SER A 92 25.05 -10.73 -15.92
CA SER A 92 25.84 -9.49 -15.78
C SER A 92 25.36 -8.55 -14.67
N ASN A 93 24.13 -8.73 -14.19
CA ASN A 93 23.54 -7.96 -13.10
C ASN A 93 23.76 -8.58 -11.72
N ILE A 94 24.52 -9.68 -11.61
CA ILE A 94 24.87 -10.34 -10.34
C ILE A 94 26.38 -10.28 -10.12
N GLU A 95 26.78 -9.63 -9.03
CA GLU A 95 28.17 -9.58 -8.58
C GLU A 95 28.32 -10.48 -7.33
N ILE A 96 29.32 -11.35 -7.31
CA ILE A 96 29.61 -12.15 -6.10
C ILE A 96 30.20 -11.22 -5.04
N VAL A 97 29.67 -11.29 -3.82
CA VAL A 97 30.26 -10.58 -2.67
C VAL A 97 31.56 -11.27 -2.29
N ASP A 98 32.67 -10.54 -2.36
CA ASP A 98 33.95 -11.06 -1.91
C ASP A 98 33.96 -11.20 -0.38
N THR A 99 34.06 -12.46 0.07
CA THR A 99 34.14 -12.83 1.48
C THR A 99 35.53 -13.33 1.86
N VAL A 100 36.52 -13.22 0.97
CA VAL A 100 37.92 -13.53 1.26
C VAL A 100 38.54 -12.40 2.07
N ASP A 101 39.31 -12.75 3.10
CA ASP A 101 40.02 -11.77 3.90
C ASP A 101 41.20 -11.22 3.11
N ARG A 102 41.33 -9.90 3.09
CA ARG A 102 42.43 -9.19 2.45
C ARG A 102 43.29 -8.49 3.50
N PRO A 103 44.59 -8.26 3.20
CA PRO A 103 45.49 -7.54 4.09
C PRO A 103 44.94 -6.17 4.48
N GLU A 104 44.32 -5.47 3.53
CA GLU A 104 43.73 -4.14 3.68
C GLU A 104 42.37 -4.08 4.41
N ASP A 105 41.75 -5.22 4.73
CA ASP A 105 40.44 -5.21 5.39
C ASP A 105 40.53 -4.67 6.83
N SER A 106 39.56 -3.83 7.20
CA SER A 106 39.34 -3.42 8.58
C SER A 106 38.93 -4.61 9.47
N GLU A 107 39.14 -4.50 10.78
CA GLU A 107 38.68 -5.50 11.77
C GLU A 107 37.16 -5.76 11.64
N GLU A 108 36.37 -4.69 11.45
CA GLU A 108 34.93 -4.78 11.26
C GLU A 108 34.55 -5.52 9.96
N ASP A 109 35.22 -5.23 8.85
CA ASP A 109 34.98 -5.94 7.59
C ASP A 109 35.33 -7.42 7.71
N ARG A 110 36.43 -7.77 8.38
CA ARG A 110 36.80 -9.17 8.66
C ARG A 110 35.73 -9.86 9.49
N GLN A 111 35.24 -9.24 10.57
CA GLN A 111 34.15 -9.83 11.35
C GLN A 111 32.88 -10.02 10.52
N ARG A 112 32.52 -9.05 9.67
CA ARG A 112 31.38 -9.18 8.76
C ARG A 112 31.57 -10.34 7.76
N LYS A 113 32.74 -10.46 7.15
CA LYS A 113 33.08 -11.55 6.20
C LYS A 113 33.07 -12.92 6.89
N ILE A 114 33.63 -13.03 8.10
CA ILE A 114 33.57 -14.25 8.92
C ILE A 114 32.12 -14.65 9.20
N TRP A 115 31.31 -13.70 9.68
CA TRP A 115 29.91 -13.94 9.97
C TRP A 115 29.12 -14.41 8.74
N GLN A 116 29.39 -13.81 7.57
CA GLN A 116 28.76 -14.22 6.31
C GLN A 116 29.15 -15.65 5.94
N ARG A 117 30.44 -15.99 6.01
CA ARG A 117 30.93 -17.36 5.73
C ARG A 117 30.34 -18.42 6.65
N GLN A 118 30.15 -18.10 7.94
CA GLN A 118 29.59 -19.03 8.93
C GLN A 118 28.09 -19.29 8.75
N ARG A 119 27.34 -18.33 8.19
CA ARG A 119 25.89 -18.45 7.98
C ARG A 119 25.48 -18.97 6.61
N LEU A 120 26.39 -19.02 5.65
CA LEU A 120 26.11 -19.55 4.33
C LEU A 120 26.08 -21.09 4.36
N PRO A 121 25.03 -21.73 3.81
CA PRO A 121 25.05 -23.18 3.61
C PRO A 121 26.24 -23.60 2.74
N LYS A 122 26.76 -24.81 2.97
CA LYS A 122 27.97 -25.30 2.28
C LYS A 122 27.80 -25.24 0.76
N GLY A 123 28.73 -24.57 0.08
CA GLY A 123 28.75 -24.42 -1.38
C GLY A 123 27.93 -23.24 -1.92
N PHE A 124 27.10 -22.60 -1.10
CA PHE A 124 26.38 -21.39 -1.51
C PHE A 124 27.28 -20.16 -1.46
N LYS A 125 27.00 -19.18 -2.31
CA LYS A 125 27.68 -17.88 -2.34
C LYS A 125 26.69 -16.75 -2.12
N LEU A 126 27.14 -15.69 -1.47
CA LEU A 126 26.38 -14.44 -1.42
C LEU A 126 26.67 -13.62 -2.68
N GLY A 127 25.64 -13.20 -3.39
CA GLY A 127 25.72 -12.24 -4.48
C GLY A 127 24.96 -10.96 -4.16
N MET A 128 25.32 -9.88 -4.83
CA MET A 128 24.50 -8.68 -4.95
C MET A 128 23.92 -8.64 -6.36
N ARG A 129 22.59 -8.68 -6.44
CA ARG A 129 21.87 -8.51 -7.69
C ARG A 129 21.45 -7.05 -7.83
N THR A 130 21.79 -6.43 -8.94
CA THR A 130 21.23 -5.13 -9.34
C THR A 130 19.99 -5.39 -10.19
N ILE A 131 18.88 -4.77 -9.82
CA ILE A 131 17.61 -4.86 -10.56
C ILE A 131 17.12 -3.47 -10.86
N ASP A 132 16.62 -3.30 -12.07
CA ASP A 132 16.01 -2.07 -12.53
C ASP A 132 14.55 -2.06 -12.11
N ARG A 133 14.19 -1.11 -11.25
CA ARG A 133 12.89 -1.03 -10.60
C ARG A 133 12.20 0.27 -10.95
N VAL A 134 10.92 0.18 -11.32
CA VAL A 134 10.08 1.34 -11.64
C VAL A 134 9.32 1.78 -10.39
N VAL A 135 9.23 3.08 -10.15
CA VAL A 135 8.56 3.69 -8.99
C VAL A 135 7.41 4.58 -9.44
N LEU A 136 6.17 4.15 -9.23
CA LEU A 136 5.02 5.00 -9.50
C LEU A 136 4.66 5.79 -8.24
N TYR A 137 4.72 7.12 -8.34
CA TYR A 137 4.32 8.01 -7.25
C TYR A 137 2.85 8.39 -7.41
N LEU A 138 2.13 8.35 -6.29
CA LEU A 138 0.74 8.76 -6.20
C LEU A 138 0.59 10.04 -5.39
N SER A 139 -0.20 10.96 -5.91
CA SER A 139 -0.57 12.21 -5.25
C SER A 139 -2.07 12.39 -5.31
N GLY A 140 -2.69 13.03 -4.30
CA GLY A 140 -4.13 13.27 -4.23
C GLY A 140 -4.76 12.76 -2.94
N SER A 141 -6.05 12.46 -2.97
CA SER A 141 -6.73 11.94 -1.78
C SER A 141 -7.93 11.06 -2.09
N VAL A 142 -8.23 10.14 -1.18
CA VAL A 142 -9.35 9.21 -1.28
C VAL A 142 -10.10 9.18 0.05
N ASP A 143 -11.40 9.49 0.02
CA ASP A 143 -12.27 9.48 1.19
C ASP A 143 -13.15 8.22 1.19
N PHE A 144 -12.93 7.34 2.16
CA PHE A 144 -13.67 6.09 2.36
C PHE A 144 -14.80 6.22 3.39
N SER A 145 -15.09 7.41 3.90
CA SER A 145 -16.20 7.62 4.81
C SER A 145 -17.56 7.12 4.29
N PRO A 146 -17.89 7.18 2.97
CA PRO A 146 -19.15 6.60 2.47
C PRO A 146 -19.18 5.08 2.54
N CYS A 147 -18.01 4.43 2.45
CA CYS A 147 -17.87 2.98 2.54
C CYS A 147 -18.01 2.47 3.98
N TRP A 148 -17.84 3.35 4.97
CA TRP A 148 -17.90 2.97 6.38
C TRP A 148 -19.36 2.86 6.87
N ASP A 149 -19.62 1.90 7.74
CA ASP A 149 -20.84 1.80 8.55
C ASP A 149 -20.55 1.24 9.95
N TRP A 150 -21.63 1.00 10.69
CA TRP A 150 -21.59 0.43 12.03
C TRP A 150 -21.02 -1.01 12.07
N ASN A 151 -21.10 -1.77 10.97
CA ASN A 151 -20.62 -3.15 10.88
C ASN A 151 -19.23 -3.25 10.21
N THR A 152 -18.62 -2.14 9.83
CA THR A 152 -17.30 -2.12 9.20
C THR A 152 -16.21 -2.29 10.25
N LYS A 153 -15.45 -3.38 10.12
CA LYS A 153 -14.29 -3.70 10.97
C LYS A 153 -13.03 -3.01 10.47
N ALA A 154 -12.75 -3.06 9.17
CA ALA A 154 -11.61 -2.41 8.55
C ALA A 154 -11.81 -2.27 7.05
N ILE A 155 -11.09 -1.35 6.42
CA ILE A 155 -11.01 -1.27 4.95
C ILE A 155 -9.55 -1.43 4.56
N TYR A 156 -9.26 -2.52 3.83
CA TYR A 156 -7.96 -2.71 3.20
C TYR A 156 -7.98 -2.00 1.86
N VAL A 157 -6.94 -1.23 1.58
CA VAL A 157 -6.81 -0.43 0.36
C VAL A 157 -5.49 -0.79 -0.29
N SER A 158 -5.51 -1.01 -1.60
CA SER A 158 -4.33 -1.29 -2.41
C SER A 158 -4.43 -0.53 -3.73
N PHE A 159 -3.37 0.18 -4.08
CA PHE A 159 -3.17 0.74 -5.41
C PHE A 159 -2.37 -0.25 -6.22
N ILE A 160 -2.91 -0.61 -7.37
CA ILE A 160 -2.41 -1.70 -8.21
C ILE A 160 -1.97 -1.12 -9.53
N ALA A 161 -0.74 -1.42 -9.92
CA ALA A 161 -0.24 -1.24 -11.27
C ALA A 161 -0.65 -2.47 -12.09
N ARG A 162 -1.54 -2.25 -13.05
CA ARG A 162 -2.03 -3.26 -13.98
C ARG A 162 -1.42 -3.05 -15.35
N PHE A 163 -0.76 -4.07 -15.89
CA PHE A 163 -0.13 -3.99 -17.21
C PHE A 163 0.04 -5.36 -17.86
N PRO A 164 -0.03 -5.44 -19.20
CA PRO A 164 0.34 -6.65 -19.92
C PRO A 164 1.87 -6.84 -19.95
N SER A 165 2.33 -8.06 -20.14
CA SER A 165 3.75 -8.40 -20.34
C SER A 165 3.89 -9.47 -21.43
N LYS A 166 5.12 -9.87 -21.75
CA LYS A 166 5.33 -11.01 -22.67
C LYS A 166 4.91 -12.34 -22.05
N SER A 167 5.04 -12.45 -20.72
CA SER A 167 4.81 -13.70 -19.97
C SER A 167 3.36 -13.87 -19.52
N ALA A 168 2.64 -12.77 -19.26
CA ALA A 168 1.26 -12.77 -18.83
C ALA A 168 0.45 -11.67 -19.55
N SER A 169 -0.79 -12.01 -19.94
CA SER A 169 -1.75 -11.07 -20.52
C SER A 169 -2.07 -9.91 -19.57
N GLN A 170 -1.98 -10.14 -18.27
CA GLN A 170 -2.19 -9.14 -17.23
C GLN A 170 -1.33 -9.46 -16.01
N ASN A 171 -0.56 -8.48 -15.56
CA ASN A 171 0.10 -8.46 -14.25
C ASN A 171 -0.59 -7.43 -13.38
N ASP A 172 -0.85 -7.79 -12.13
CA ASP A 172 -1.35 -6.89 -11.09
C ASP A 172 -0.27 -6.80 -9.99
N VAL A 173 0.36 -5.64 -9.85
CA VAL A 173 1.40 -5.40 -8.85
C VAL A 173 0.92 -4.36 -7.86
N VAL A 174 0.91 -4.69 -6.57
CA VAL A 174 0.61 -3.71 -5.52
C VAL A 174 1.79 -2.76 -5.39
N LEU A 175 1.57 -1.47 -5.62
CA LEU A 175 2.61 -0.43 -5.50
C LEU A 175 2.47 0.38 -4.20
N LEU A 176 1.26 0.39 -3.63
CA LEU A 176 0.95 1.02 -2.37
C LEU A 176 -0.22 0.32 -1.71
N ASP A 177 -0.17 0.15 -0.39
CA ASP A 177 -1.27 -0.36 0.42
C ASP A 177 -1.48 0.49 1.68
N ALA A 178 -2.69 0.41 2.23
CA ALA A 178 -3.07 1.06 3.48
C ALA A 178 -4.24 0.31 4.13
N VAL A 179 -4.39 0.43 5.45
CA VAL A 179 -5.50 -0.18 6.19
C VAL A 179 -6.20 0.87 7.03
N LEU A 180 -7.47 1.16 6.73
CA LEU A 180 -8.30 2.03 7.55
C LEU A 180 -8.97 1.22 8.66
N ARG A 181 -8.73 1.62 9.91
CA ARG A 181 -9.19 0.93 11.12
C ARG A 181 -10.29 1.72 11.84
N PRO A 182 -11.12 1.09 12.68
CA PRO A 182 -12.07 1.79 13.52
C PRO A 182 -11.31 2.57 14.59
N VAL A 183 -11.86 3.70 15.02
CA VAL A 183 -11.29 4.52 16.09
C VAL A 183 -12.42 4.88 17.05
N SER A 184 -12.27 4.54 18.33
CA SER A 184 -13.13 5.07 19.37
C SER A 184 -12.61 6.45 19.76
N LEU A 185 -13.39 7.49 19.48
CA LEU A 185 -13.00 8.86 19.77
C LEU A 185 -13.49 9.26 21.17
N PRO A 186 -12.60 9.68 22.09
CA PRO A 186 -13.02 10.39 23.29
C PRO A 186 -13.84 11.63 22.91
N ALA A 187 -14.83 12.01 23.73
CA ALA A 187 -15.76 13.10 23.43
C ALA A 187 -15.06 14.42 23.05
N LYS A 188 -13.95 14.75 23.74
CA LYS A 188 -13.12 15.93 23.42
C LYS A 188 -12.58 15.86 21.98
N ILE A 189 -11.93 14.75 21.62
CA ILE A 189 -11.35 14.55 20.28
C ILE A 189 -12.45 14.52 19.20
N ALA A 190 -13.61 13.91 19.49
CA ALA A 190 -14.74 13.90 18.57
C ALA A 190 -15.23 15.32 18.25
N ARG A 191 -15.26 16.22 19.25
CA ARG A 191 -15.57 17.65 19.04
C ARG A 191 -14.51 18.33 18.17
N LEU A 192 -13.23 18.13 18.45
CA LEU A 192 -12.14 18.74 17.68
C LEU A 192 -12.14 18.26 16.22
N ALA A 193 -12.35 16.97 15.99
CA ALA A 193 -12.49 16.40 14.65
C ALA A 193 -13.67 17.01 13.89
N LYS A 194 -14.80 17.26 14.56
CA LYS A 194 -15.96 17.95 13.97
C LYS A 194 -15.61 19.39 13.56
N LEU A 195 -14.91 20.14 14.41
CA LEU A 195 -14.46 21.50 14.07
C LEU A 195 -13.50 21.49 12.88
N ARG A 196 -12.53 20.57 12.85
CA ARG A 196 -11.61 20.40 11.72
C ARG A 196 -12.35 20.13 10.41
N ARG A 197 -13.40 19.29 10.44
CA ARG A 197 -14.23 19.03 9.25
C ARG A 197 -14.95 20.30 8.78
N GLN A 198 -15.40 21.14 9.70
CA GLN A 198 -16.04 22.42 9.37
C GLN A 198 -15.04 23.39 8.75
N GLU A 199 -13.85 23.54 9.33
CA GLU A 199 -12.76 24.35 8.74
C GLU A 199 -12.40 23.87 7.33
N ARG A 200 -12.19 22.56 7.13
CA ARG A 200 -11.88 21.98 5.80
C ARG A 200 -12.99 22.27 4.78
N ARG A 201 -14.25 22.17 5.19
CA ARG A 201 -15.40 22.48 4.32
C ARG A 201 -15.48 23.96 3.96
N ALA A 202 -15.18 24.85 4.91
CA ALA A 202 -15.14 26.30 4.67
C ALA A 202 -13.96 26.71 3.77
N ALA A 203 -12.86 25.97 3.80
CA ALA A 203 -11.67 26.24 2.99
C ALA A 203 -11.78 25.71 1.55
N LEU A 204 -12.70 24.80 1.25
CA LEU A 204 -12.92 24.29 -0.11
C LEU A 204 -13.65 25.36 -0.93
N PRO A 205 -13.07 25.89 -2.02
CA PRO A 205 -13.75 26.87 -2.86
C PRO A 205 -15.02 26.24 -3.45
N GLY A 206 -16.15 26.94 -3.31
CA GLY A 206 -17.46 26.44 -3.68
C GLY A 206 -17.52 25.98 -5.14
N SER A 207 -18.30 24.92 -5.34
CA SER A 207 -18.57 24.31 -6.64
C SER A 207 -19.03 25.37 -7.68
N GLY A 208 -18.43 25.36 -8.86
CA GLY A 208 -19.01 25.88 -10.11
C GLY A 208 -19.01 27.39 -10.33
N ASN A 209 -19.52 28.19 -9.39
CA ASN A 209 -19.84 29.62 -9.65
C ASN A 209 -18.98 30.64 -8.89
N GLU A 210 -18.22 30.24 -7.87
CA GLU A 210 -17.41 31.18 -7.05
C GLU A 210 -15.99 31.42 -7.58
N ARG A 211 -15.51 30.63 -8.56
CA ARG A 211 -14.20 30.87 -9.18
C ARG A 211 -14.10 32.22 -9.91
N ALA A 212 -15.24 32.84 -10.27
CA ALA A 212 -15.26 34.15 -10.91
C ALA A 212 -15.13 35.31 -9.91
N THR A 213 -15.50 35.12 -8.63
CA THR A 213 -15.49 36.17 -7.61
C THR A 213 -14.19 36.22 -6.80
N VAL A 214 -13.41 35.14 -6.74
CA VAL A 214 -12.10 35.12 -6.05
C VAL A 214 -11.02 35.96 -6.79
N ALA A 215 -11.25 36.32 -8.05
CA ALA A 215 -10.43 37.29 -8.77
C ALA A 215 -10.60 38.75 -8.27
N ALA A 216 -11.56 39.01 -7.38
CA ALA A 216 -11.83 40.33 -6.79
C ALA A 216 -11.52 40.35 -5.29
N GLY A 217 -10.23 40.36 -4.93
CA GLY A 217 -9.69 41.05 -3.74
C GLY A 217 -10.12 40.64 -2.32
N ALA A 218 -11.03 39.70 -2.12
CA ALA A 218 -11.42 39.25 -0.78
C ALA A 218 -10.74 37.91 -0.44
N SER A 219 -9.63 37.98 0.30
CA SER A 219 -9.08 36.83 1.01
C SER A 219 -10.12 36.39 2.05
N PRO A 220 -10.73 35.19 1.95
CA PRO A 220 -11.51 34.70 3.07
C PRO A 220 -10.49 34.35 4.14
N ALA A 221 -10.46 35.13 5.22
CA ALA A 221 -9.93 34.67 6.48
C ALA A 221 -10.70 33.40 6.81
N ALA A 222 -10.15 32.24 6.44
CA ALA A 222 -10.71 30.94 6.77
C ALA A 222 -10.78 30.94 8.29
N THR A 223 -12.00 31.07 8.84
CA THR A 223 -12.25 31.20 10.26
C THR A 223 -11.58 30.02 10.94
N GLN A 224 -10.43 30.25 11.57
CA GLN A 224 -9.74 29.24 12.34
C GLN A 224 -10.65 28.93 13.54
N MET A 225 -11.33 27.80 13.48
CA MET A 225 -12.25 27.31 14.50
C MET A 225 -11.51 26.52 15.59
N LEU A 226 -10.31 26.01 15.29
CA LEU A 226 -9.43 25.32 16.21
C LEU A 226 -8.29 26.23 16.65
N THR A 227 -8.05 26.27 17.96
CA THR A 227 -6.83 26.86 18.52
C THR A 227 -5.60 25.99 18.20
N ASP A 228 -4.39 26.55 18.28
CA ASP A 228 -3.16 25.81 18.02
C ASP A 228 -2.96 24.64 19.01
N GLU A 229 -3.32 24.84 20.28
CA GLU A 229 -3.30 23.78 21.29
C GLU A 229 -4.25 22.63 20.94
N GLU A 230 -5.45 22.93 20.45
CA GLU A 230 -6.40 21.91 20.02
C GLU A 230 -5.93 21.15 18.78
N ARG A 231 -5.28 21.84 17.83
CA ARG A 231 -4.64 21.17 16.68
C ARG A 231 -3.54 20.23 17.12
N GLN A 232 -2.69 20.65 18.05
CA GLN A 232 -1.64 19.81 18.61
C GLN A 232 -2.20 18.59 19.34
N GLN A 233 -3.28 18.75 20.12
CA GLN A 233 -3.95 17.63 20.79
C GLN A 233 -4.52 16.63 19.78
N LEU A 234 -5.15 17.11 18.71
CA LEU A 234 -5.68 16.24 17.66
C LEU A 234 -4.55 15.51 16.92
N ALA A 235 -3.49 16.22 16.54
CA ALA A 235 -2.33 15.65 15.87
C ALA A 235 -1.60 14.61 16.74
N ALA A 236 -1.45 14.86 18.04
CA ALA A 236 -0.86 13.91 18.98
C ALA A 236 -1.71 12.63 19.09
N PHE A 237 -3.03 12.77 19.12
CA PHE A 237 -3.93 11.61 19.10
C PHE A 237 -3.82 10.83 17.78
N GLU A 238 -3.80 11.51 16.63
CA GLU A 238 -3.65 10.85 15.33
C GLU A 238 -2.30 10.13 15.19
N GLN A 239 -1.22 10.73 15.70
CA GLN A 239 0.09 10.10 15.73
C GLN A 239 0.09 8.81 16.57
N ALA A 240 -0.67 8.78 17.67
CA ALA A 240 -0.82 7.58 18.49
C ALA A 240 -1.61 6.46 17.80
N LEU A 241 -2.38 6.76 16.75
CA LEU A 241 -3.11 5.75 15.97
C LEU A 241 -2.24 5.11 14.87
N ARG A 242 -1.15 5.75 14.46
CA ARG A 242 -0.26 5.22 13.41
C ARG A 242 0.36 3.90 13.84
N ASN A 243 0.30 2.91 12.96
CA ASN A 243 1.06 1.68 13.11
C ASN A 243 2.31 1.75 12.23
N VAL A 244 3.48 1.88 12.85
CA VAL A 244 4.78 2.01 12.17
C VAL A 244 5.08 0.84 11.24
N GLU A 245 4.55 -0.35 11.53
CA GLU A 245 4.80 -1.55 10.71
C GLU A 245 3.96 -1.60 9.43
N HIS A 246 2.82 -0.91 9.39
CA HIS A 246 1.86 -1.01 8.29
C HIS A 246 1.70 0.30 7.52
N ASP A 247 1.70 1.43 8.22
CA ASP A 247 1.43 2.74 7.66
C ASP A 247 2.71 3.32 7.07
N HIS A 248 2.83 3.28 5.74
CA HIS A 248 4.01 3.80 5.07
C HIS A 248 4.18 5.32 5.34
N PRO A 249 5.38 5.82 5.66
CA PRO A 249 5.59 7.22 6.02
C PRO A 249 5.12 8.23 4.96
N SER A 250 5.17 7.83 3.70
CA SER A 250 4.74 8.68 2.59
C SER A 250 3.22 8.82 2.46
N VAL A 251 2.42 8.05 3.22
CA VAL A 251 0.95 8.12 3.19
C VAL A 251 0.45 8.68 4.51
N TYR A 252 -0.37 9.71 4.42
CA TYR A 252 -1.12 10.17 5.58
C TYR A 252 -2.47 9.47 5.63
N ILE A 253 -2.68 8.70 6.70
CA ILE A 253 -3.89 7.91 6.93
C ILE A 253 -4.69 8.57 8.05
N ASP A 254 -5.76 9.25 7.69
CA ASP A 254 -6.70 9.87 8.63
C ASP A 254 -7.73 8.81 9.05
N HIS A 255 -7.41 8.04 10.09
CA HIS A 255 -8.33 7.04 10.62
C HIS A 255 -9.60 7.65 11.23
N ILE A 256 -9.62 8.95 11.56
CA ILE A 256 -10.78 9.64 12.12
C ILE A 256 -11.79 9.96 11.01
N ASP A 257 -11.31 10.53 9.91
CA ASP A 257 -12.12 10.93 8.77
C ASP A 257 -12.22 9.86 7.68
N LYS A 258 -11.54 8.71 7.86
CA LYS A 258 -11.47 7.60 6.90
C LYS A 258 -10.89 8.03 5.55
N ARG A 259 -9.90 8.93 5.58
CA ARG A 259 -9.32 9.53 4.38
C ARG A 259 -7.85 9.13 4.23
N LEU A 260 -7.45 8.82 3.00
CA LEU A 260 -6.06 8.71 2.59
C LEU A 260 -5.65 10.02 1.92
N VAL A 261 -4.51 10.56 2.31
CA VAL A 261 -3.87 11.69 1.65
C VAL A 261 -2.50 11.24 1.16
N LEU A 262 -2.29 11.43 -0.14
CA LEU A 262 -1.16 10.97 -0.91
C LEU A 262 -0.38 12.18 -1.40
N ASN A 263 0.92 12.18 -1.17
CA ASN A 263 1.83 13.22 -1.64
C ASN A 263 3.15 12.57 -2.07
N ASP A 264 3.26 12.33 -3.37
CA ASP A 264 4.30 11.53 -4.00
C ASP A 264 4.58 10.24 -3.22
N SER A 265 3.48 9.56 -2.90
CA SER A 265 3.45 8.37 -2.07
C SER A 265 3.79 7.13 -2.89
N PHE A 266 4.58 6.24 -2.30
CA PHE A 266 5.03 4.98 -2.91
C PHE A 266 5.49 4.04 -1.80
N LYS A 267 5.29 2.73 -1.95
CA LYS A 267 5.79 1.72 -0.99
C LYS A 267 6.52 0.56 -1.65
N TYR A 268 6.01 0.03 -2.76
CA TYR A 268 6.57 -1.15 -3.42
C TYR A 268 6.85 -0.88 -4.89
N PHE A 269 8.01 -1.34 -5.37
CA PHE A 269 8.41 -1.23 -6.76
C PHE A 269 7.41 -1.93 -7.68
N VAL A 270 7.19 -1.34 -8.85
CA VAL A 270 6.38 -1.96 -9.90
C VAL A 270 7.30 -2.83 -10.73
N ASP A 271 7.11 -4.14 -10.61
CA ASP A 271 7.96 -5.15 -11.23
C ASP A 271 7.14 -6.12 -12.06
N ALA A 272 7.54 -6.30 -13.31
CA ALA A 272 7.04 -7.41 -14.12
C ALA A 272 7.72 -8.70 -13.67
N PHE A 273 7.04 -9.85 -13.80
CA PHE A 273 7.64 -11.18 -13.56
C PHE A 273 8.79 -11.53 -14.53
N ASP A 274 9.02 -10.71 -15.57
CA ASP A 274 10.13 -10.86 -16.53
C ASP A 274 11.17 -9.71 -16.53
N ASP A 275 11.09 -8.75 -15.59
CA ASP A 275 12.06 -7.66 -15.24
C ASP A 275 12.34 -6.69 -16.40
N THR A 276 11.79 -6.97 -17.58
CA THR A 276 12.21 -6.36 -18.84
C THR A 276 11.05 -5.84 -19.65
N SER A 277 9.81 -6.16 -19.28
CA SER A 277 8.64 -5.77 -20.07
C SER A 277 8.02 -4.42 -19.70
N LEU A 278 8.45 -3.73 -18.65
CA LEU A 278 7.77 -2.48 -18.26
C LEU A 278 8.00 -1.33 -19.24
N GLY A 279 9.14 -1.32 -19.94
CA GLY A 279 9.51 -0.22 -20.81
C GLY A 279 8.58 -0.09 -22.01
N GLY A 280 7.90 1.06 -22.13
CA GLY A 280 6.98 1.34 -23.23
C GLY A 280 5.55 0.85 -23.00
N ASN A 281 5.31 0.04 -21.97
CA ASN A 281 3.97 -0.42 -21.62
C ASN A 281 3.17 0.70 -20.94
N THR A 282 1.88 0.71 -21.24
CA THR A 282 0.91 1.53 -20.53
C THR A 282 0.49 0.79 -19.27
N VAL A 283 0.80 1.38 -18.12
CA VAL A 283 0.34 0.90 -16.81
C VAL A 283 -0.96 1.61 -16.46
N GLU A 284 -2.00 0.84 -16.20
CA GLU A 284 -3.23 1.32 -15.61
C GLU A 284 -3.11 1.27 -14.08
N VAL A 285 -3.40 2.37 -13.40
CA VAL A 285 -3.46 2.38 -11.93
C VAL A 285 -4.90 2.20 -11.46
N VAL A 286 -5.12 1.14 -10.69
CA VAL A 286 -6.42 0.73 -10.17
C VAL A 286 -6.43 0.87 -8.66
N LEU A 287 -7.50 1.44 -8.11
CA LEU A 287 -7.78 1.42 -6.68
C LEU A 287 -8.58 0.15 -6.36
N ARG A 288 -7.97 -0.81 -5.67
CA ARG A 288 -8.68 -1.97 -5.12
C ARG A 288 -8.87 -1.79 -3.62
N TYR A 289 -10.06 -2.07 -3.13
CA TYR A 289 -10.36 -2.00 -1.70
C TYR A 289 -11.30 -3.12 -1.25
N GLN A 290 -11.12 -3.57 -0.01
CA GLN A 290 -11.92 -4.62 0.60
C GLN A 290 -12.52 -4.10 1.90
N VAL A 291 -13.85 -4.05 1.96
CA VAL A 291 -14.58 -3.59 3.15
C VAL A 291 -14.87 -4.79 4.04
N MET A 292 -14.05 -5.00 5.05
CA MET A 292 -14.24 -6.11 5.99
C MET A 292 -15.27 -5.75 7.05
N SER A 293 -16.30 -6.59 7.17
CA SER A 293 -17.34 -6.46 8.20
C SER A 293 -17.08 -7.37 9.41
N TYR A 294 -17.70 -7.07 10.56
CA TYR A 294 -17.65 -7.96 11.72
C TYR A 294 -18.36 -9.30 11.48
N SER A 295 -19.29 -9.36 10.52
CA SER A 295 -19.95 -10.61 10.11
C SER A 295 -19.08 -11.48 9.18
N GLY A 296 -17.87 -11.04 8.82
CA GLY A 296 -16.95 -11.77 7.94
C GLY A 296 -17.21 -11.57 6.44
N TRP A 297 -18.27 -10.84 6.07
CA TRP A 297 -18.48 -10.39 4.68
C TRP A 297 -17.39 -9.38 4.30
N ALA A 298 -16.69 -9.61 3.20
CA ALA A 298 -15.53 -8.81 2.80
C ALA A 298 -15.41 -8.69 1.27
N PRO A 299 -16.35 -7.96 0.61
CA PRO A 299 -16.35 -7.83 -0.84
C PRO A 299 -15.12 -7.04 -1.29
N VAL A 300 -14.46 -7.56 -2.32
CA VAL A 300 -13.37 -6.86 -3.02
C VAL A 300 -13.98 -6.00 -4.11
N ARG A 301 -13.55 -4.76 -4.18
CA ARG A 301 -14.02 -3.76 -5.15
C ARG A 301 -12.84 -3.13 -5.85
N GLU A 302 -13.07 -2.73 -7.09
CA GLU A 302 -12.10 -1.99 -7.88
C GLU A 302 -12.74 -0.72 -8.40
N ASP A 303 -11.98 0.37 -8.36
CA ASP A 303 -12.29 1.60 -9.06
C ASP A 303 -11.11 1.95 -9.97
N VAL A 304 -11.40 2.11 -11.25
CA VAL A 304 -10.38 2.47 -12.23
C VAL A 304 -10.15 3.96 -12.09
N LEU A 305 -8.97 4.35 -11.62
CA LEU A 305 -8.64 5.77 -11.44
C LEU A 305 -8.47 6.51 -12.78
N GLY A 306 -8.57 5.79 -13.90
CA GLY A 306 -8.50 6.34 -15.26
C GLY A 306 -7.10 6.79 -15.67
N HIS A 307 -6.09 6.55 -14.84
CA HIS A 307 -4.71 6.92 -15.14
C HIS A 307 -4.02 5.80 -15.88
N GLN A 308 -3.75 6.07 -17.15
CA GLN A 308 -2.85 5.29 -17.98
C GLN A 308 -1.51 6.02 -18.07
N VAL A 309 -0.48 5.44 -17.46
CA VAL A 309 0.88 5.98 -17.49
C VAL A 309 1.71 5.15 -18.44
N LYS A 310 2.19 5.75 -19.52
CA LYS A 310 3.19 5.11 -20.37
C LYS A 310 4.53 5.16 -19.64
N VAL A 311 5.02 4.01 -19.22
CA VAL A 311 6.30 3.90 -18.53
C VAL A 311 7.41 4.23 -19.53
N LYS A 312 8.06 5.36 -19.32
CA LYS A 312 9.31 5.70 -20.01
C LYS A 312 10.46 5.17 -19.18
N MET A 313 11.26 4.28 -19.77
CA MET A 313 12.54 3.92 -19.19
C MET A 313 13.49 5.12 -19.35
N PRO A 314 13.93 5.78 -18.27
CA PRO A 314 14.96 6.80 -18.38
C PRO A 314 16.27 6.19 -18.90
N ALA A 315 17.05 6.99 -19.63
CA ALA A 315 18.32 6.57 -20.21
C ALA A 315 19.38 6.24 -19.13
N ASN A 316 19.24 6.83 -17.95
CA ASN A 316 20.15 6.65 -16.82
C ASN A 316 19.33 6.19 -15.61
N ALA A 317 19.75 5.10 -14.98
CA ALA A 317 19.15 4.65 -13.72
C ALA A 317 19.88 5.26 -12.52
N VAL A 318 19.10 5.57 -11.49
CA VAL A 318 19.58 6.18 -10.25
C VAL A 318 19.79 5.09 -9.22
N LEU A 319 20.93 5.07 -8.52
CA LEU A 319 21.14 4.11 -7.44
C LEU A 319 20.12 4.35 -6.32
N TRP A 320 19.31 3.34 -6.00
CA TRP A 320 18.41 3.42 -4.85
C TRP A 320 19.22 3.42 -3.56
N LYS A 321 19.11 4.50 -2.78
CA LYS A 321 19.65 4.56 -1.42
C LYS A 321 18.51 4.32 -0.45
N ALA A 322 18.55 3.21 0.27
CA ALA A 322 17.54 2.85 1.29
C ALA A 322 17.51 3.80 2.51
N GLN A 323 18.31 4.87 2.51
CA GLN A 323 18.44 5.81 3.63
C GLN A 323 18.21 7.25 3.16
N GLN A 324 16.95 7.66 3.19
CA GLN A 324 16.44 9.02 3.42
C GLN A 324 14.91 8.91 3.45
N ARG A 325 14.32 8.39 4.53
CA ARG A 325 12.92 8.61 4.97
C ARG A 325 12.65 7.84 6.25
#